data_AF-A0A1G5ZXL0-F1
#
_entry.id   AF-A0A1G5ZXL0-F1
#
_cell.length_a   1.000
_cell.length_b   1.000
_cell.length_c   1.000
_cell.angle_alpha   90.00
_cell.angle_beta   90.00
_cell.angle_gamma   90.00
#
_symmetry.space_group_name_H-M   'P 1'
#
loop_
_entity.id
_entity.type
_entity.pdbx_description
1 polymer ?
#
loop_
_entity_poly.entity_id
_entity_poly.type
_entity_poly.pdbx_seq_one_letter_code
_entity_poly.pdbx_strand_id
1 'polypeptide(L)'
;MPEDMKIVRWREWDGPGLEHLVLRERAGEISADSVVICSGATPFAVRYRIVCDVGWRARSVTVDMIGTGQTLAPVSDCDGRWTRNGLPMPEPGGVLDPDLAVTPFTNTLPIRRLRLSTGQSAEITTAFVDFPALTVMSNP
;
A
#
# COMPACT_ATOMS: atom_id res chain seq x y z
N MET A 1 11.12 16.79 -16.68
CA MET A 1 11.73 16.63 -15.35
C MET A 1 12.31 15.22 -15.28
N PRO A 2 13.53 15.02 -14.75
CA PRO A 2 14.08 13.68 -14.56
C PRO A 2 13.15 12.84 -13.67
N GLU A 3 13.09 11.55 -13.94
CA GLU A 3 12.42 10.59 -13.07
C GLU A 3 13.27 10.39 -11.81
N ASP A 4 12.72 10.73 -10.64
CA ASP A 4 13.38 10.44 -9.38
C ASP A 4 13.05 8.99 -8.99
N MET A 5 14.09 8.17 -8.93
CA MET A 5 13.99 6.75 -8.57
C MET A 5 14.73 6.48 -7.27
N LYS A 6 14.07 5.80 -6.34
CA LYS A 6 14.67 5.34 -5.08
C LYS A 6 14.45 3.83 -4.94
N ILE A 7 15.47 3.14 -4.46
CA ILE A 7 15.40 1.72 -4.13
C ILE A 7 15.51 1.60 -2.62
N VAL A 8 14.54 0.94 -2.00
CA VAL A 8 14.50 0.73 -0.54
C VAL A 8 14.33 -0.76 -0.27
N ARG A 9 14.94 -1.23 0.81
CA ARG A 9 14.83 -2.62 1.26
C ARG A 9 14.62 -2.65 2.76
N TRP A 10 13.74 -3.53 3.21
CA TRP A 10 13.52 -3.80 4.63
C TRP A 10 13.72 -5.29 4.86
N ARG A 11 14.19 -5.62 6.07
CA ARG A 11 14.23 -6.99 6.56
C ARG A 11 13.21 -7.11 7.68
N GLU A 12 12.53 -8.25 7.72
CA GLU A 12 11.64 -8.61 8.81
C GLU A 12 12.39 -8.55 10.16
N TRP A 13 11.69 -8.14 11.22
CA TRP A 13 12.31 -7.97 12.53
C TRP A 13 12.72 -9.31 13.15
N ASP A 14 11.79 -10.27 13.13
CA ASP A 14 11.93 -11.58 13.79
C ASP A 14 12.17 -12.74 12.81
N GLY A 15 12.65 -12.47 11.60
CA GLY A 15 12.84 -13.51 10.58
C GLY A 15 13.71 -13.11 9.39
N PRO A 16 14.04 -14.07 8.51
CA PRO A 16 14.79 -13.81 7.29
C PRO A 16 13.98 -13.12 6.18
N GLY A 17 12.71 -12.74 6.43
CA GLY A 17 11.86 -12.06 5.45
C GLY A 17 12.49 -10.77 4.92
N LEU A 18 12.19 -10.45 3.66
CA LEU A 18 12.81 -9.34 2.94
C LEU A 18 11.80 -8.66 2.02
N GLU A 19 11.88 -7.34 2.00
CA GLU A 19 11.23 -6.50 1.01
C GLU A 19 12.25 -5.84 0.07
N HIS A 20 11.91 -5.76 -1.21
CA HIS A 20 12.57 -4.91 -2.19
C HIS A 20 11.56 -4.03 -2.91
N LEU A 21 11.69 -2.71 -2.71
CA LEU A 21 10.79 -1.71 -3.25
C LEU A 21 11.52 -0.74 -4.18
N VAL A 22 10.90 -0.44 -5.31
CA VAL A 22 11.29 0.62 -6.23
C VAL A 22 10.24 1.72 -6.21
N LEU A 23 10.60 2.89 -5.68
CA LEU A 23 9.76 4.09 -5.70
C LEU A 23 10.16 4.96 -6.89
N ARG A 24 9.17 5.39 -7.67
CA ARG A 24 9.32 6.30 -8.81
C ARG A 24 8.41 7.49 -8.64
N GLU A 25 8.99 8.68 -8.70
CA GLU A 25 8.27 9.96 -8.69
C GLU A 25 8.41 10.58 -10.09
N ARG A 26 7.29 10.74 -10.79
CA ARG A 26 7.20 11.32 -12.15
C ARG A 26 6.27 12.53 -12.13
N ALA A 27 6.28 13.32 -13.20
CA ALA A 27 5.37 14.44 -13.34
C ALA A 27 3.91 13.96 -13.33
N GLY A 28 3.22 14.15 -12.21
CA GLY A 28 1.79 13.83 -12.04
C GLY A 28 1.49 12.49 -11.36
N GLU A 29 2.48 11.62 -11.11
CA GLU A 29 2.25 10.28 -10.57
C GLU A 29 3.42 9.82 -9.68
N ILE A 30 3.07 9.14 -8.59
CA ILE A 30 4.02 8.43 -7.72
C ILE A 30 3.67 6.95 -7.78
N SER A 31 4.67 6.08 -7.97
CA SER A 31 4.45 4.63 -7.99
C SER A 31 5.48 3.89 -7.14
N ALA A 32 5.02 2.87 -6.42
CA ALA A 32 5.84 1.93 -5.69
C ALA A 32 5.56 0.52 -6.20
N ASP A 33 6.59 -0.17 -6.70
CA ASP A 33 6.55 -1.57 -7.13
C ASP A 33 7.44 -2.36 -6.16
N SER A 34 6.91 -3.41 -5.55
CA SER A 34 7.61 -4.13 -4.49
C SER A 34 7.38 -5.63 -4.57
N VAL A 35 8.37 -6.37 -4.07
CA VAL A 35 8.24 -7.79 -3.74
C VAL A 35 8.58 -7.97 -2.26
N VAL A 36 7.74 -8.72 -1.56
CA VAL A 36 7.93 -9.06 -0.14
C VAL A 36 7.94 -10.58 0.00
N ILE A 37 8.93 -11.09 0.72
CA ILE A 37 9.06 -12.49 1.13
C ILE A 37 8.84 -12.54 2.64
N CYS A 38 7.77 -13.18 3.10
CA CYS A 38 7.41 -13.28 4.51
C CYS A 38 7.82 -14.66 5.06
N SER A 39 8.51 -14.67 6.20
CA SER A 39 9.18 -15.88 6.71
C SER A 39 8.58 -16.48 7.99
N GLY A 40 7.44 -15.97 8.45
CA GLY A 40 6.73 -16.42 9.64
C GLY A 40 6.14 -17.84 9.56
N ALA A 41 5.29 -18.19 10.54
CA ALA A 41 4.72 -19.54 10.70
C ALA A 41 4.01 -20.06 9.42
N THR A 42 3.38 -19.16 8.68
CA THR A 42 2.85 -19.42 7.35
C THR A 42 3.65 -18.59 6.34
N PRO A 43 4.65 -19.16 5.66
CA PRO A 43 5.47 -18.42 4.71
C PRO A 43 4.69 -18.16 3.41
N PHE A 44 4.84 -16.96 2.87
CA PHE A 44 4.28 -16.56 1.59
C PHE A 44 5.13 -15.48 0.94
N ALA A 45 4.90 -15.22 -0.34
CA ALA A 45 5.48 -14.10 -1.04
C ALA A 45 4.40 -13.34 -1.80
N VAL A 46 4.60 -12.03 -1.92
CA VAL A 46 3.66 -11.12 -2.56
C VAL A 46 4.41 -10.14 -3.44
N ARG A 47 3.84 -9.85 -4.60
CA ARG A 47 4.18 -8.66 -5.37
C ARG A 47 3.07 -7.64 -5.19
N TYR A 48 3.42 -6.38 -4.92
CA TYR A 48 2.42 -5.33 -4.91
C TYR A 48 2.87 -4.12 -5.72
N ARG A 49 1.88 -3.36 -6.17
CA ARG A 49 2.06 -2.04 -6.78
C ARG A 49 1.05 -1.06 -6.20
N ILE A 50 1.51 0.09 -5.76
CA ILE A 50 0.67 1.21 -5.34
C ILE A 50 0.97 2.39 -6.27
N VAL A 51 -0.09 2.99 -6.82
CA VAL A 51 0.00 4.23 -7.60
C VAL A 51 -0.73 5.33 -6.85
N CYS A 52 -0.09 6.49 -6.70
CA CYS A 52 -0.64 7.66 -6.03
C CYS A 52 -0.63 8.90 -6.93
N ASP A 53 -1.49 9.85 -6.61
CA ASP A 53 -1.38 11.22 -7.14
C ASP A 53 -0.20 11.98 -6.50
N VAL A 54 0.06 13.21 -6.97
CA VAL A 54 1.11 14.09 -6.42
C VAL A 54 0.87 14.52 -4.97
N GLY A 55 -0.36 14.35 -4.47
CA GLY A 55 -0.75 14.58 -3.08
C GLY A 55 -0.61 13.34 -2.19
N TRP A 56 -0.01 12.25 -2.71
CA TRP A 56 0.15 10.97 -2.03
C TRP A 56 -1.17 10.25 -1.69
N ARG A 57 -2.26 10.54 -2.41
CA ARG A 57 -3.51 9.77 -2.34
C ARG A 57 -3.43 8.56 -3.25
N ALA A 58 -3.71 7.37 -2.74
CA ALA A 58 -3.68 6.15 -3.54
C ALA A 58 -4.81 6.14 -4.59
N ARG A 59 -4.45 5.83 -5.83
CA ARG A 59 -5.34 5.69 -6.99
C ARG A 59 -5.59 4.23 -7.34
N SER A 60 -4.57 3.40 -7.18
CA SER A 60 -4.70 1.97 -7.36
C SER A 60 -3.75 1.24 -6.44
N VAL A 61 -4.21 0.07 -6.02
CA VAL A 61 -3.41 -0.92 -5.31
C VAL A 61 -3.57 -2.22 -6.08
N THR A 62 -2.48 -2.92 -6.32
CA THR A 62 -2.49 -4.27 -6.88
C THR A 62 -1.62 -5.12 -6.00
N VAL A 63 -2.12 -6.27 -5.58
CA VAL A 63 -1.45 -7.22 -4.71
C VAL A 63 -1.64 -8.59 -5.32
N ASP A 64 -0.55 -9.23 -5.71
CA ASP A 64 -0.52 -10.55 -6.31
C ASP A 64 0.19 -11.52 -5.37
N MET A 65 -0.54 -12.53 -4.90
CA MET A 65 0.02 -13.58 -4.06
C MET A 65 0.72 -14.62 -4.95
N ILE A 66 2.02 -14.82 -4.70
CA ILE A 66 2.85 -15.69 -5.52
C ILE A 66 2.43 -17.15 -5.31
N GLY A 67 2.15 -17.85 -6.41
CA GLY A 67 1.83 -19.29 -6.41
C GLY A 67 0.38 -19.64 -6.06
N THR A 68 -0.45 -18.69 -5.62
CA THR A 68 -1.86 -18.96 -5.25
C THR A 68 -2.87 -18.54 -6.33
N GLY A 69 -2.48 -17.61 -7.21
CA GLY A 69 -3.39 -17.00 -8.18
C GLY A 69 -4.38 -16.00 -7.56
N GLN A 70 -4.24 -15.68 -6.27
CA GLN A 70 -5.07 -14.67 -5.61
C GLN A 70 -4.52 -13.27 -5.89
N THR A 71 -5.40 -12.38 -6.36
CA THR A 71 -5.10 -10.97 -6.61
C THR A 71 -6.13 -10.06 -5.94
N LEU A 72 -5.65 -9.00 -5.29
CA LEU A 72 -6.44 -7.87 -4.82
C LEU A 72 -6.06 -6.63 -5.64
N ALA A 73 -7.01 -6.06 -6.38
CA ALA A 73 -6.75 -4.92 -7.28
C ALA A 73 -7.81 -3.81 -7.19
N PRO A 74 -7.95 -3.11 -6.05
CA PRO A 74 -8.89 -2.01 -5.92
C PRO A 74 -8.38 -0.74 -6.63
N VAL A 75 -9.31 0.04 -7.17
CA VAL A 75 -9.07 1.34 -7.84
C VAL A 75 -9.93 2.41 -7.17
N SER A 76 -9.32 3.57 -6.89
CA SER A 76 -9.94 4.73 -6.27
C SER A 76 -10.26 5.82 -7.30
N ASP A 77 -11.33 6.57 -7.06
CA ASP A 77 -11.60 7.85 -7.72
C ASP A 77 -10.83 9.03 -7.11
N CYS A 78 -9.97 8.78 -6.12
CA CYS A 78 -9.25 9.76 -5.30
C CYS A 78 -10.13 10.54 -4.29
N ASP A 79 -11.45 10.34 -4.30
CA ASP A 79 -12.41 10.94 -3.38
C ASP A 79 -12.90 9.93 -2.33
N GLY A 80 -12.10 8.87 -2.12
CA GLY A 80 -12.35 7.83 -1.12
C GLY A 80 -13.32 6.74 -1.57
N ARG A 81 -13.79 6.75 -2.82
CA ARG A 81 -14.57 5.63 -3.35
C ARG A 81 -13.65 4.64 -4.03
N TRP A 82 -13.67 3.42 -3.52
CA TRP A 82 -12.93 2.31 -4.10
C TRP A 82 -13.88 1.36 -4.83
N THR A 83 -13.37 0.81 -5.93
CA THR A 83 -14.02 -0.27 -6.66
C THR A 83 -13.06 -1.45 -6.80
N ARG A 84 -13.60 -2.65 -6.75
CA ARG A 84 -12.88 -3.90 -7.03
C ARG A 84 -13.68 -4.68 -8.06
N ASN A 85 -13.03 -5.03 -9.16
CA ASN A 85 -13.68 -5.71 -10.30
C ASN A 85 -14.93 -4.94 -10.80
N GLY A 86 -14.88 -3.61 -10.80
CA GLY A 86 -15.97 -2.74 -11.21
C GLY A 86 -17.13 -2.61 -10.21
N LEU A 87 -17.08 -3.31 -9.07
CA LEU A 87 -18.08 -3.21 -8.01
C LEU A 87 -17.59 -2.27 -6.90
N PRO A 88 -18.45 -1.40 -6.35
CA PRO A 88 -18.11 -0.59 -5.19
C PRO A 88 -17.62 -1.46 -4.03
N MET A 89 -16.60 -0.98 -3.31
CA MET A 89 -16.18 -1.52 -2.02
C MET A 89 -16.82 -0.70 -0.90
N PRO A 90 -17.96 -1.15 -0.33
CA PRO A 90 -18.68 -0.39 0.71
C PRO A 90 -17.90 -0.31 2.02
N GLU A 91 -17.07 -1.31 2.31
CA GLU A 91 -16.08 -1.30 3.38
C GLU A 91 -14.70 -1.45 2.73
N PRO A 92 -13.70 -0.62 3.08
CA PRO A 92 -13.75 0.57 3.93
C PRO A 92 -14.16 1.80 3.10
N GLY A 93 -15.45 2.13 3.06
CA GLY A 93 -15.95 3.26 2.29
C GLY A 93 -15.37 4.59 2.77
N GLY A 94 -14.78 5.38 1.88
CA GLY A 94 -14.22 6.71 2.20
C GLY A 94 -12.76 6.70 2.65
N VAL A 95 -12.12 5.55 2.80
CA VAL A 95 -10.74 5.46 3.30
C VAL A 95 -9.72 5.71 2.20
N LEU A 96 -8.76 6.59 2.46
CA LEU A 96 -7.81 7.10 1.45
C LEU A 96 -6.48 6.34 1.41
N ASP A 97 -6.07 5.76 2.53
CA ASP A 97 -4.72 5.21 2.71
C ASP A 97 -4.78 3.68 2.80
N PRO A 98 -4.27 2.95 1.79
CA PRO A 98 -4.08 1.51 1.91
C PRO A 98 -2.99 1.22 2.93
N ASP A 99 -3.23 0.18 3.74
CA ASP A 99 -2.28 -0.28 4.75
C ASP A 99 -2.05 -1.78 4.58
N LEU A 100 -0.87 -2.15 4.08
CA LEU A 100 -0.51 -3.53 3.82
C LEU A 100 0.33 -4.03 4.99
N ALA A 101 -0.18 -5.03 5.74
CA ALA A 101 0.50 -5.55 6.93
C ALA A 101 1.94 -6.05 6.68
N VAL A 102 2.27 -6.32 5.42
CA VAL A 102 3.56 -6.88 4.96
C VAL A 102 4.64 -5.84 4.68
N THR A 103 4.34 -4.54 4.74
CA THR A 103 5.32 -3.50 4.41
C THR A 103 5.20 -2.27 5.31
N PRO A 104 6.32 -1.67 5.76
CA PRO A 104 6.28 -0.38 6.42
C PRO A 104 6.06 0.79 5.43
N PHE A 105 6.13 0.56 4.12
CA PHE A 105 6.03 1.60 3.10
C PHE A 105 4.70 2.36 3.17
N THR A 106 3.59 1.67 3.45
CA THR A 106 2.24 2.26 3.49
C THR A 106 2.12 3.40 4.50
N ASN A 107 2.92 3.40 5.57
CA ASN A 107 3.01 4.52 6.52
C ASN A 107 3.47 5.84 5.87
N THR A 108 4.22 5.76 4.74
CA THR A 108 4.71 6.94 4.02
C THR A 108 3.57 7.77 3.44
N LEU A 109 2.47 7.13 3.03
CA LEU A 109 1.33 7.78 2.38
C LEU A 109 0.69 8.84 3.30
N PRO A 110 0.17 8.49 4.50
CA PRO A 110 -0.41 9.49 5.39
C PRO A 110 0.62 10.51 5.89
N ILE A 111 1.88 10.12 6.13
CA ILE A 111 2.95 11.07 6.52
C ILE A 111 3.12 12.17 5.46
N ARG A 112 3.20 11.79 4.19
CA ARG A 112 3.38 12.73 3.07
C ARG A 112 2.11 13.51 2.73
N ARG A 113 0.94 12.89 2.89
CA ARG A 113 -0.39 13.48 2.62
C ARG A 113 -0.75 14.53 3.66
N LEU A 114 -0.57 14.23 4.95
CA LEU A 114 -0.96 15.11 6.05
C LEU A 114 0.01 16.26 6.29
N ARG A 115 1.32 16.05 6.01
CA ARG A 115 2.36 17.08 6.20
C ARG A 115 2.34 17.74 7.58
N LEU A 116 2.14 16.92 8.61
CA LEU A 116 2.07 17.38 9.99
C LEU A 116 3.39 18.07 10.39
N SER A 117 3.26 19.20 11.08
CA SER A 117 4.38 19.88 11.72
C SER A 117 4.75 19.20 13.03
N THR A 118 5.97 19.42 13.53
CA THR A 118 6.40 18.91 14.84
C THR A 118 5.39 19.29 15.93
N GLY A 119 4.98 18.29 16.73
CA GLY A 119 3.98 18.46 17.78
C GLY A 119 2.52 18.31 17.33
N GLN A 120 2.25 18.18 16.03
CA GLN A 120 0.91 17.87 15.52
C GLN A 120 0.67 16.36 15.46
N SER A 121 -0.61 15.99 15.61
CA SER A 121 -1.11 14.63 15.43
C SER A 121 -2.41 14.67 14.63
N ALA A 122 -2.75 13.56 13.98
CA ALA A 122 -4.03 13.37 13.33
C ALA A 122 -4.46 11.91 13.49
N GLU A 123 -5.75 11.69 13.66
CA GLU A 123 -6.36 10.37 13.51
C GLU A 123 -6.56 10.09 12.01
N ILE A 124 -6.30 8.86 11.60
CA ILE A 124 -6.50 8.39 10.23
C ILE A 124 -7.24 7.07 10.28
N THR A 125 -8.10 6.81 9.32
CA THR A 125 -8.59 5.46 9.06
C THR A 125 -7.87 4.91 7.85
N THR A 126 -7.40 3.67 7.93
CA THR A 126 -6.70 2.97 6.84
C THR A 126 -7.49 1.76 6.34
N ALA A 127 -7.26 1.42 5.06
CA ALA A 127 -7.79 0.23 4.44
C ALA A 127 -6.78 -0.88 4.70
N PHE A 128 -6.88 -1.49 5.87
CA PHE A 128 -5.96 -2.51 6.32
C PHE A 128 -6.18 -3.80 5.53
N VAL A 129 -5.10 -4.28 4.90
CA VAL A 129 -5.06 -5.52 4.14
C VAL A 129 -4.28 -6.56 4.93
N ASP A 130 -4.98 -7.60 5.35
CA ASP A 130 -4.40 -8.71 6.08
C ASP A 130 -3.89 -9.81 5.13
N PHE A 131 -2.83 -10.48 5.53
CA PHE A 131 -2.13 -11.48 4.73
C PHE A 131 -1.98 -12.80 5.50
N PRO A 132 -2.06 -13.96 4.82
CA PRO A 132 -2.17 -14.15 3.37
C PRO A 132 -3.61 -14.10 2.82
N ALA A 133 -4.63 -13.85 3.65
CA ALA A 133 -6.03 -13.98 3.27
C ALA A 133 -6.53 -12.90 2.28
N LEU A 134 -5.83 -11.77 2.15
CA LEU A 134 -6.24 -10.59 1.37
C LEU A 134 -7.60 -10.05 1.79
N THR A 135 -7.93 -10.13 3.08
CA THR A 135 -9.11 -9.46 3.64
C THR A 135 -8.81 -7.99 3.80
N VAL A 136 -9.80 -7.14 3.51
CA VAL A 136 -9.68 -5.68 3.63
C VAL A 136 -10.66 -5.21 4.69
N MET A 137 -10.18 -4.42 5.65
CA MET A 137 -10.96 -3.93 6.79
C MET A 137 -10.64 -2.46 7.05
N SER A 138 -11.61 -1.72 7.58
CA SER A 138 -11.38 -0.38 8.13
C SER A 138 -10.57 -0.51 9.43
N ASN A 139 -9.45 0.22 9.54
CA ASN A 139 -8.66 0.29 10.76
C ASN A 139 -8.51 1.77 11.20
N PRO A 140 -9.12 2.18 12.33
CA PRO A 140 -9.05 3.56 12.85
C PRO A 140 -7.74 3.89 13.60
#